data_AF-A0A2N6A839-F1
#
_entry.id   AF-A0A2N6A839-F1
#
_cell.length_a   1.000
_cell.length_b   1.000
_cell.length_c   1.000
_cell.angle_alpha   90.00
_cell.angle_beta   90.00
_cell.angle_gamma   90.00
#
_symmetry.space_group_name_H-M   'P 1'
#
loop_
_entity.id
_entity.type
_entity.pdbx_description
1 polymer ?
#
loop_
_entity_poly.entity_id
_entity_poly.type
_entity_poly.pdbx_seq_one_letter_code
_entity_poly.pdbx_strand_id
1 'polypeptide(L)'
;MKIGFKYSNCQGFGRMYNYGLKHFNPYTMITDSAQEGLKILNYWKKYGFEATRDAFGVKRSTLYYWQKLYKDSEYKVEGLNPGKTIRKTRIKEAFIHCY
;
A
#
# COMPACT_ATOMS: atom_id res chain seq x y z
N MET A 1 2.33 15.37 -22.24
CA MET A 1 3.73 15.79 -22.00
C MET A 1 4.62 14.55 -21.93
N LYS A 2 5.32 14.19 -23.02
CA LYS A 2 6.29 13.09 -23.02
C LYS A 2 7.64 13.66 -22.57
N ILE A 3 8.01 13.43 -21.32
CA ILE A 3 9.36 13.77 -20.83
C ILE A 3 10.29 12.73 -21.45
N GLY A 4 10.97 13.11 -22.53
CA GLY A 4 11.98 12.26 -23.17
C GLY A 4 13.18 12.09 -22.24
N PHE A 5 13.36 10.90 -21.70
CA PHE A 5 14.54 10.55 -20.90
C PHE A 5 15.77 10.54 -21.81
N LYS A 6 16.69 11.50 -21.61
CA LYS A 6 17.85 11.80 -22.48
C LYS A 6 18.81 10.63 -22.72
N TYR A 7 18.70 9.55 -21.95
CA TYR A 7 19.54 8.35 -22.00
C TYR A 7 18.78 7.06 -22.36
N SER A 8 17.65 7.16 -23.06
CA SER A 8 16.79 6.01 -23.43
C SER A 8 17.53 4.89 -24.17
N ASN A 9 18.62 5.21 -24.86
CA ASN A 9 19.36 4.27 -25.72
C ASN A 9 20.58 3.63 -25.03
N CYS A 10 20.88 3.97 -23.78
CA CYS A 10 21.96 3.35 -23.02
C CYS A 10 21.43 2.11 -22.29
N GLN A 11 21.78 0.91 -22.78
CA GLN A 11 21.42 -0.36 -22.13
C GLN A 11 21.93 -0.35 -20.67
N GLY A 12 21.00 -0.49 -19.70
CA GLY A 12 21.31 -0.49 -18.26
C GLY A 12 20.70 0.69 -17.50
N PHE A 13 20.74 1.91 -18.04
CA PHE A 13 20.19 3.09 -17.35
C PHE A 13 18.66 3.03 -17.19
N GLY A 14 17.94 2.55 -18.21
CA GLY A 14 16.51 2.30 -18.09
C GLY A 14 16.19 1.25 -17.00
N ARG A 15 17.04 0.23 -16.85
CA ARG A 15 16.88 -0.82 -15.83
C ARG A 15 17.14 -0.28 -14.43
N MET A 16 18.18 0.55 -14.27
CA MET A 16 18.52 1.22 -13.02
C MET A 16 17.50 2.30 -12.63
N TYR A 17 16.96 3.03 -13.60
CA TYR A 17 15.86 3.98 -13.39
C TYR A 17 14.58 3.26 -12.95
N ASN A 18 14.21 2.17 -13.63
CA ASN A 18 13.07 1.33 -13.25
C ASN A 18 13.27 0.65 -11.89
N TYR A 19 14.49 0.22 -11.58
CA TYR A 19 14.86 -0.32 -10.26
C TYR A 19 14.74 0.74 -9.17
N GLY A 20 15.25 1.95 -9.43
CA GLY A 20 15.15 3.10 -8.55
C GLY A 20 13.70 3.48 -8.28
N LEU A 21 12.87 3.56 -9.32
CA LEU A 21 11.43 3.80 -9.16
C LEU A 21 10.76 2.68 -8.35
N LYS A 22 11.04 1.41 -8.63
CA LYS A 22 10.47 0.27 -7.92
C LYS A 22 10.84 0.24 -6.43
N HIS A 23 12.03 0.69 -6.05
CA HIS A 23 12.53 0.58 -4.67
C HIS A 23 12.47 1.89 -3.85
N PHE A 24 12.58 3.05 -4.49
CA PHE A 24 12.58 4.35 -3.81
C PHE A 24 11.24 5.09 -3.91
N ASN A 25 10.32 4.66 -4.78
CA ASN A 25 9.01 5.30 -4.87
C ASN A 25 7.96 4.50 -4.09
N PRO A 26 7.59 4.91 -2.85
CA PRO A 26 6.50 4.29 -2.10
C PRO A 26 5.17 4.37 -2.86
N TYR A 27 5.06 5.29 -3.83
CA TYR A 27 3.85 5.54 -4.62
C TYR A 27 3.59 4.55 -5.78
N THR A 28 4.47 3.57 -6.01
CA THR A 28 4.36 2.68 -7.19
C THR A 28 4.15 1.21 -6.86
N MET A 29 4.33 0.80 -5.61
CA MET A 29 4.06 -0.58 -5.18
C MET A 29 2.67 -0.70 -4.60
N ILE A 30 1.65 -0.67 -5.47
CA ILE A 30 0.31 -1.10 -5.08
C ILE A 30 0.33 -2.63 -4.99
N THR A 31 0.05 -3.16 -3.81
CA THR A 31 -0.05 -4.62 -3.61
C THR A 31 -1.41 -5.13 -4.08
N ASP A 32 -1.46 -6.38 -4.52
CA ASP A 32 -2.72 -7.03 -4.94
C ASP A 32 -3.77 -6.96 -3.81
N SER A 33 -3.33 -7.13 -2.56
CA SER A 33 -4.17 -7.01 -1.37
C SER A 33 -4.79 -5.61 -1.18
N ALA A 34 -4.06 -4.54 -1.54
CA ALA A 34 -4.60 -3.18 -1.51
C ALA A 34 -5.65 -2.95 -2.61
N GLN A 35 -5.46 -3.55 -3.78
CA GLN A 35 -6.46 -3.51 -4.86
C GLN A 35 -7.73 -4.25 -4.47
N GLU A 36 -7.59 -5.45 -3.88
CA GLU A 36 -8.71 -6.21 -3.34
C GLU A 36 -9.45 -5.44 -2.24
N GLY A 37 -8.71 -4.83 -1.29
CA GLY A 37 -9.29 -4.00 -0.25
C GLY A 37 -10.10 -2.82 -0.80
N LEU A 38 -9.61 -2.17 -1.86
CA LEU A 38 -10.31 -1.08 -2.54
C LEU A 38 -11.58 -1.57 -3.26
N LYS A 39 -11.51 -2.73 -3.90
CA LYS A 39 -12.69 -3.36 -4.53
C LYS A 39 -13.78 -3.64 -3.51
N ILE A 40 -13.39 -4.17 -2.34
CA ILE A 40 -14.31 -4.45 -1.23
C ILE A 40 -14.91 -3.15 -0.66
N LEU A 41 -14.11 -2.09 -0.46
CA LEU A 41 -14.62 -0.79 -0.01
C LEU A 41 -15.63 -0.19 -0.99
N ASN A 42 -15.36 -0.28 -2.30
CA ASN A 42 -16.29 0.18 -3.33
C ASN A 42 -17.59 -0.63 -3.35
N TYR A 43 -17.49 -1.95 -3.20
CA TYR A 43 -18.65 -2.83 -3.08
C TYR A 43 -19.49 -2.47 -1.84
N TRP A 44 -18.82 -2.27 -0.70
CA TRP A 44 -19.45 -1.87 0.54
C TRP A 44 -20.19 -0.53 0.43
N LYS A 45 -19.59 0.46 -0.24
CA LYS A 45 -20.23 1.76 -0.49
C LYS A 45 -21.49 1.65 -1.37
N LYS A 46 -21.54 0.66 -2.26
CA LYS A 46 -22.66 0.46 -3.20
C LYS A 46 -23.80 -0.39 -2.62
N TYR A 47 -23.46 -1.46 -1.89
CA TYR A 47 -24.44 -2.49 -1.46
C TYR A 47 -24.62 -2.59 0.06
N GLY A 48 -23.77 -1.93 0.85
CA GLY A 48 -23.85 -1.97 2.31
C GLY A 48 -23.13 -3.17 2.93
N PHE A 49 -23.18 -3.23 4.27
CA PHE A 49 -22.34 -4.15 5.05
C PHE A 49 -22.77 -5.62 4.92
N GLU A 50 -24.07 -5.90 4.96
CA GLU A 50 -24.59 -7.28 4.96
C GLU A 50 -24.21 -8.02 3.67
N ALA A 51 -24.41 -7.38 2.51
CA ALA A 51 -24.00 -7.92 1.22
C ALA A 51 -22.48 -8.12 1.12
N THR A 52 -21.69 -7.20 1.69
CA THR A 52 -20.22 -7.31 1.66
C THR A 52 -19.73 -8.46 2.53
N ARG A 53 -20.38 -8.67 3.69
CA ARG A 53 -20.07 -9.76 4.59
C ARG A 53 -20.42 -11.11 3.96
N ASP A 54 -21.53 -11.20 3.25
CA ASP A 54 -21.94 -12.41 2.54
C ASP A 54 -20.99 -12.74 1.37
N ALA A 55 -20.65 -11.75 0.55
CA ALA A 55 -19.81 -11.95 -0.63
C ALA A 55 -18.32 -12.17 -0.31
N PHE A 56 -17.77 -11.49 0.69
CA PHE A 56 -16.32 -11.45 0.96
C PHE A 56 -15.93 -11.94 2.37
N GLY A 57 -16.89 -12.21 3.27
CA GLY A 57 -16.61 -12.70 4.62
C GLY A 57 -15.90 -11.71 5.55
N VAL A 58 -15.81 -10.43 5.18
CA VAL A 58 -14.98 -9.45 5.90
C VAL A 58 -15.67 -8.96 7.17
N LYS A 59 -14.89 -8.85 8.26
CA LYS A 59 -15.38 -8.31 9.53
C LYS A 59 -15.64 -6.81 9.42
N ARG A 60 -16.66 -6.33 10.16
CA ARG A 60 -17.01 -4.91 10.26
C ARG A 60 -15.80 -4.07 10.66
N SER A 61 -15.10 -4.45 11.73
CA SER A 61 -13.92 -3.72 12.23
C SER A 61 -12.83 -3.55 11.18
N THR A 62 -12.60 -4.57 10.34
CA THR A 62 -11.62 -4.52 9.24
C THR A 62 -12.01 -3.49 8.19
N LEU A 63 -13.29 -3.43 7.79
CA LEU A 63 -13.78 -2.43 6.82
C LEU A 63 -13.60 -1.00 7.33
N TYR A 64 -13.99 -0.73 8.58
CA TYR A 64 -13.83 0.61 9.17
C TYR A 64 -12.35 0.98 9.34
N TYR A 65 -11.49 0.02 9.68
CA TYR A 65 -10.06 0.23 9.74
C TYR A 65 -9.49 0.60 8.37
N TRP A 66 -9.85 -0.13 7.31
CA TRP A 66 -9.43 0.19 5.94
C TRP A 66 -9.98 1.53 5.46
N GLN A 67 -11.24 1.85 5.77
CA GLN A 67 -11.84 3.16 5.46
C GLN A 67 -11.06 4.30 6.14
N LYS A 68 -10.64 4.10 7.38
CA LYS A 68 -9.80 5.08 8.10
C LYS A 68 -8.45 5.24 7.42
N LEU A 69 -7.74 4.15 7.14
CA LEU A 69 -6.46 4.18 6.43
C LEU A 69 -6.56 4.88 5.08
N TYR A 70 -7.63 4.61 4.35
CA TYR A 70 -7.89 5.23 3.04
C TYR A 70 -8.14 6.74 3.14
N LYS A 71 -8.81 7.19 4.21
CA LYS A 71 -9.02 8.63 4.45
C LYS A 71 -7.72 9.30 4.89
N ASP A 72 -6.96 8.67 5.77
CA ASP A 72 -5.68 9.17 6.29
C ASP A 72 -4.61 9.26 5.17
N SER A 73 -4.72 8.43 4.12
CA SER A 73 -3.85 8.46 2.94
C SER A 73 -4.29 9.43 1.83
N GLU A 74 -5.22 10.35 2.11
CA GLU A 74 -5.81 11.25 1.11
C GLU A 74 -6.46 10.50 -0.07
N TYR A 75 -7.11 9.36 0.20
CA TYR A 75 -7.73 8.49 -0.80
C TYR A 75 -6.75 7.87 -1.80
N LYS A 76 -5.48 7.72 -1.43
CA LYS A 76 -4.49 6.97 -2.21
C LYS A 76 -4.58 5.48 -1.88
N VAL A 77 -4.64 4.64 -2.92
CA VAL A 77 -4.75 3.17 -2.82
C VAL A 77 -3.62 2.56 -2.00
N GLU A 78 -2.44 3.17 -2.04
CA GLU A 78 -1.26 2.76 -1.30
C GLU A 78 -1.45 2.78 0.22
N GLY A 79 -2.37 3.60 0.73
CA GLY A 79 -2.70 3.62 2.16
C GLY A 79 -3.28 2.29 2.67
N LEU A 80 -3.83 1.47 1.77
CA LEU A 80 -4.30 0.11 2.08
C LEU A 80 -3.21 -0.94 1.98
N ASN A 81 -2.00 -0.60 1.55
CA ASN A 81 -0.92 -1.57 1.51
C ASN A 81 -0.66 -2.10 2.93
N PRO A 82 -0.50 -3.43 3.09
CA PRO A 82 -0.19 -4.01 4.38
C PRO A 82 1.13 -3.45 4.89
N GLY A 83 1.04 -2.59 5.92
CA GLY A 83 2.22 -2.09 6.61
C GLY A 83 2.95 -3.23 7.31
N LYS A 84 4.28 -3.13 7.45
CA LYS A 84 5.05 -4.09 8.24
C LYS A 84 4.55 -4.08 9.69
N THR A 85 3.96 -5.17 10.16
CA THR A 85 3.57 -5.34 11.56
C THR A 85 4.82 -5.58 12.42
N ILE A 86 5.62 -4.55 12.65
CA ILE A 86 6.80 -4.63 13.51
C ILE A 86 6.41 -4.12 14.90
N ARG A 87 6.63 -4.95 15.92
CA ARG A 87 6.44 -4.58 17.32
C ARG A 87 7.48 -3.51 17.71
N LYS A 88 7.01 -2.27 17.95
CA LYS A 88 7.87 -1.10 18.26
C LYS A 88 8.77 -1.26 19.50
N THR A 89 8.51 -2.22 20.38
CA THR A 89 9.28 -2.42 21.62
C THR A 89 10.68 -3.00 21.39
N ARG A 90 10.92 -3.75 20.31
CA ARG A 90 12.20 -4.47 20.11
C ARG A 90 13.34 -3.61 19.54
N ILE A 91 13.12 -2.31 19.30
CA ILE A 91 14.13 -1.38 18.74
C ILE A 91 14.89 -0.63 19.84
N LYS A 92 14.28 -0.42 21.02
CA LYS A 92 14.93 0.29 22.12
C LYS A 92 15.91 -0.60 22.90
N GLU A 93 15.59 -1.87 23.07
CA GLU A 93 16.38 -2.82 23.88
C GLU A 93 17.70 -3.22 23.21
N ALA A 94 17.72 -3.39 21.88
CA ALA A 94 18.93 -3.75 21.14
C ALA A 94 20.01 -2.65 21.15
N PHE A 95 19.63 -1.39 21.39
CA PHE A 95 20.57 -0.26 21.42
C PHE A 95 21.22 -0.07 22.80
N ILE A 96 20.58 -0.56 23.87
CA ILE A 96 21.05 -0.38 25.26
C ILE A 96 22.09 -1.43 25.65
N HIS A 97 22.10 -2.60 25.00
CA HIS A 97 23.02 -3.69 25.33
C HIS A 97 24.39 -3.64 24.62
N CYS A 98 24.67 -2.57 23.87
CA CYS A 98 25.89 -2.41 23.06
C CYS A 98 26.83 -1.27 23.53
N TYR A 99 26.63 -0.73 24.73
CA TYR A 99 27.51 0.26 25.36
C TYR A 99 28.15 -0.28 26.63
#